data_AF-A0A0P0AAX5-F1
#
_entry.id   AF-A0A0P0AAX5-F1
#
_cell.length_a   1.000
_cell.length_b   1.000
_cell.length_c   1.000
_cell.angle_alpha   90.00
_cell.angle_beta   90.00
_cell.angle_gamma   90.00
#
_symmetry.space_group_name_H-M   'P 1'
#
loop_
_entity.id
_entity.type
_entity.pdbx_description
1 polymer ?
#
loop_
_entity_poly.entity_id
_entity_poly.type
_entity_poly.pdbx_seq_one_letter_code
_entity_poly.pdbx_strand_id
1 'polypeptide(L)' 'MIDPDLPEDLRFARAGQHFVVFVDYPEQVIIIDVLHSRSDLPRRLADLGSPKKQSGQ' A
#
# COMPACT_ATOMS: atom_id res chain seq x y z
N MET A 1 -4.27 9.64 12.55
CA MET A 1 -5.60 9.02 12.40
C MET A 1 -5.49 8.14 11.15
N ILE A 2 -5.68 6.83 11.27
CA ILE A 2 -5.59 5.90 10.12
C ILE A 2 -6.93 6.00 9.38
N ASP A 3 -6.87 6.05 8.05
CA ASP A 3 -8.05 6.14 7.19
C ASP A 3 -8.95 4.91 7.39
N PRO A 4 -10.25 5.08 7.74
CA PRO A 4 -11.17 3.96 7.93
C PRO A 4 -11.52 3.22 6.62
N ASP A 5 -11.25 3.79 5.44
CA ASP A 5 -11.35 3.10 4.15
C ASP A 5 -10.07 2.30 3.81
N LEU A 6 -9.03 2.38 4.65
CA LEU A 6 -7.90 1.48 4.54
C LEU A 6 -8.40 0.06 4.90
N PRO A 7 -8.32 -0.92 3.99
CA PRO A 7 -8.83 -2.26 4.27
C PRO A 7 -8.18 -2.78 5.55
N GLU A 8 -9.00 -3.30 6.47
CA GLU A 8 -8.61 -3.68 7.84
C GLU A 8 -7.44 -4.69 7.87
N ASP A 9 -7.21 -5.38 6.76
CA ASP A 9 -6.16 -6.37 6.54
C ASP A 9 -4.90 -5.84 5.83
N LEU A 10 -4.75 -4.53 5.63
CA LEU A 10 -3.55 -3.96 5.01
C LEU A 10 -2.34 -4.11 5.94
N ARG A 11 -1.34 -4.85 5.48
CA ARG A 11 -0.10 -5.14 6.20
C ARG A 11 1.11 -4.58 5.46
N PHE A 12 2.20 -4.40 6.20
CA PHE A 12 3.48 -3.98 5.65
C PHE A 12 4.63 -4.80 6.24
N ALA A 13 5.58 -5.17 5.37
CA ALA A 13 6.83 -5.83 5.75
C ALA A 13 8.02 -5.08 5.16
N ARG A 14 9.15 -5.06 5.89
CA ARG A 14 10.38 -4.45 5.41
C ARG A 14 11.32 -5.51 4.82
N ALA A 15 11.76 -5.28 3.59
CA ALA A 15 12.77 -6.08 2.91
C ALA A 15 13.94 -5.18 2.51
N GLY A 16 14.96 -5.14 3.36
CA GLY A 16 16.12 -4.26 3.18
C GLY A 16 15.74 -2.78 3.19
N GLN A 17 15.90 -2.12 2.04
CA GLN A 17 15.51 -0.73 1.82
C GLN A 17 14.13 -0.58 1.18
N HIS A 18 13.31 -1.63 1.15
CA HIS A 18 11.95 -1.56 0.62
C HIS A 18 10.91 -1.92 1.68
N PHE A 19 9.72 -1.34 1.52
CA PHE A 19 8.49 -1.71 2.21
C PHE A 19 7.58 -2.39 1.20
N VAL A 20 7.10 -3.57 1.55
CA VAL A 20 6.10 -4.31 0.78
C VAL A 20 4.77 -4.10 1.47
N VAL A 21 3.78 -3.58 0.73
CA VAL A 21 2.41 -3.38 1.19
C VAL A 21 1.56 -4.50 0.60
N PHE A 22 0.81 -5.20 1.43
CA PHE A 22 0.10 -6.39 1.01
C PHE A 22 -1.16 -6.66 1.85
N VAL A 23 -2.04 -7.49 1.33
CA VAL A 23 -3.13 -8.12 2.07
C VAL A 23 -2.85 -9.61 2.14
N ASP A 24 -3.05 -10.19 3.32
CA ASP A 24 -2.74 -11.58 3.64
C ASP A 24 -4.04 -12.35 3.82
N TYR A 25 -4.36 -13.22 2.87
CA TYR A 25 -5.48 -14.16 2.94
C TYR A 25 -4.96 -15.57 3.24
N PRO A 26 -5.78 -16.47 3.81
CA PRO A 26 -5.34 -17.80 4.20
C PRO A 26 -4.66 -18.63 3.09
N GLU A 27 -5.05 -18.42 1.82
CA GLU A 27 -4.53 -19.20 0.68
C GLU A 27 -3.66 -18.35 -0.28
N GLN A 28 -3.60 -17.03 -0.10
CA GLN A 28 -2.88 -16.15 -1.02
C GLN A 28 -2.46 -14.83 -0.36
N VAL A 29 -1.33 -14.30 -0.82
CA VAL A 29 -0.89 -12.94 -0.47
C VAL A 29 -0.99 -12.07 -1.71
N ILE A 30 -1.70 -10.94 -1.59
CA ILE A 30 -1.81 -9.96 -2.67
C ILE A 30 -0.86 -8.80 -2.37
N ILE A 31 0.16 -8.63 -3.23
CA ILE A 31 1.04 -7.46 -3.15
C ILE A 31 0.35 -6.27 -3.79
N ILE A 32 0.14 -5.21 -3.01
CA ILE A 32 -0.52 -3.99 -3.46
C ILE A 32 0.53 -3.00 -3.98
N ASP A 33 1.65 -2.83 -3.26
CA ASP A 33 2.71 -1.91 -3.67
C ASP A 33 4.08 -2.33 -3.09
N VAL A 34 5.16 -1.86 -3.72
CA VAL A 34 6.54 -1.96 -3.21
C VAL A 34 7.17 -0.57 -3.23
N LEU A 35 7.49 -0.08 -2.05
CA LEU A 35 7.96 1.29 -1.83
C LEU A 35 9.41 1.27 -1.37
N HIS A 36 10.27 2.11 -1.95
CA HIS A 36 11.59 2.34 -1.39
C HIS A 36 11.47 3.05 -0.04
N SER A 37 12.39 2.79 0.88
CA SER A 37 12.46 3.40 2.22
C SER A 37 12.60 4.92 2.23
N ARG A 38 12.94 5.52 1.07
CA ARG A 38 13.04 6.97 0.89
C ARG A 38 11.79 7.56 0.24
N SER A 39 10.84 6.72 -0.17
CA SER A 39 9.54 7.16 -0.66
C SER A 39 8.69 7.59 0.53
N ASP A 40 7.94 8.68 0.36
CA ASP A 40 6.96 9.17 1.34
C ASP A 40 5.78 8.20 1.40
N LEU A 41 5.93 7.18 2.26
CA LEU A 41 4.98 6.08 2.45
C LEU A 41 3.58 6.60 2.86
N PRO A 42 3.45 7.54 3.83
CA PRO A 42 2.15 8.12 4.17
C PRO A 42 1.44 8.74 2.96
N ARG A 43 2.16 9.48 2.12
CA ARG A 43 1.59 10.11 0.92
C ARG A 43 1.11 9.08 -0.11
N ARG A 44 1.88 8.00 -0.33
CA ARG A 44 1.52 6.92 -1.26
C ARG A 44 0.30 6.13 -0.81
N LEU A 45 0.16 5.88 0.50
CA LEU A 45 -1.00 5.18 1.05
C LEU A 45 -2.29 6.02 0.92
N ALA A 46 -2.21 7.34 1.15
CA ALA A 46 -3.34 8.24 0.93
C ALA A 46 -3.79 8.27 -0.55
N ASP A 47 -2.85 8.16 -1.49
CA ASP A 47 -3.15 8.06 -2.92
C ASP A 47 -3.78 6.70 -3.31
N LEU A 48 -3.57 5.63 -2.54
CA LEU A 48 -4.15 4.30 -2.79
C LEU A 48 -5.61 4.19 -2.30
N GLY A 49 -5.99 4.89 -1.23
CA GLY A 49 -7.38 4.97 -0.76
C GLY A 49 -8.26 5.87 -1.63
N SER A 50 -7.65 6.71 -2.47
CA SER A 50 -8.36 7.57 -3.42
C SER A 50 -8.48 6.85 -4.77
N PRO A 51 -9.69 6.61 -5.32
CA PRO A 51 -9.84 5.99 -6.63
C PRO A 51 -9.10 6.83 -7.68
N LYS A 52 -8.02 6.26 -8.22
CA LYS A 52 -7.14 6.92 -9.18
C LYS A 52 -7.93 7.26 -10.45
N LYS A 53 -8.21 8.55 -10.66
CA LYS A 53 -8.65 9.04 -11.97
C LYS A 53 -7.50 8.79 -12.95
N GLN A 54 -7.65 7.78 -13.80
CA GLN A 54 -6.78 7.61 -14.97
C GLN A 54 -7.00 8.81 -15.89
N SER A 55 -6.18 9.84 -15.75
CA SER A 55 -5.97 10.80 -16.83
C SER A 55 -4.96 10.19 -17.78
N GLY A 56 -5.45 9.76 -18.95
CA GLY A 56 -4.62 9.24 -20.02
C GLY A 56 -3.56 10.24 -20.48
N GLN A 57 -2.43 9.69 -20.90
CA GLN A 57 -1.59 10.25 -21.94
C GLN A 57 -1.03 9.09 -22.77
#